data_AF-A0A1B8PWG8-F1
#
_entry.id   AF-A0A1B8PWG8-F1
#
_cell.length_a   1.000
_cell.length_b   1.000
_cell.length_c   1.000
_cell.angle_alpha   90.00
_cell.angle_beta   90.00
_cell.angle_gamma   90.00
#
_symmetry.space_group_name_H-M   'P 1'
#
loop_
_entity.id
_entity.type
_entity.pdbx_description
1 polymer ?
#
loop_
_entity_poly.entity_id
_entity_poly.type
_entity_poly.pdbx_seq_one_letter_code
_entity_poly.pdbx_strand_id
1 'polypeptide(L)'
;MEGGEGVLTELPSFPTTGIYSRRFDFGQLFDLEALKRGIKYKLINHSKNTSTTGILDELGRTARVFGNDKDEIEAVIMGHDNSDELIMYEIQNDFNATNLDDVVCCACESESLELKPIDNNLNTEDSLGEDYNDFGN
;
A
#
# COMPACT_ATOMS: atom_id res chain seq x y z
N MET A 1 -20.24 -7.94 36.42
CA MET A 1 -19.05 -7.46 35.70
C MET A 1 -18.43 -8.68 35.07
N GLU A 2 -18.78 -8.97 33.82
CA GLU A 2 -18.12 -10.02 33.04
C GLU A 2 -16.79 -9.46 32.52
N GLY A 3 -15.70 -10.12 32.89
CA GLY A 3 -14.36 -9.78 32.44
C GLY A 3 -14.19 -10.28 31.01
N GLY A 4 -13.91 -9.36 30.08
CA GLY A 4 -13.46 -9.71 28.74
C GLY A 4 -12.12 -10.45 28.84
N GLU A 5 -12.08 -11.67 28.34
CA GLU A 5 -10.89 -12.50 28.30
C GLU A 5 -9.92 -11.91 27.26
N GLY A 6 -8.85 -11.27 27.74
CA GLY A 6 -7.81 -10.71 26.87
C GLY A 6 -7.03 -11.83 26.20
N VAL A 7 -7.11 -11.91 24.87
CA VAL A 7 -6.33 -12.87 24.09
C VAL A 7 -4.87 -12.41 24.04
N LEU A 8 -3.99 -13.12 24.76
CA LEU A 8 -2.54 -12.99 24.66
C LEU A 8 -2.05 -13.84 23.47
N THR A 9 -2.13 -13.28 22.27
CA THR A 9 -1.46 -13.87 21.10
C THR A 9 -0.02 -13.39 21.06
N GLU A 10 0.90 -14.19 21.60
CA GLU A 10 2.32 -14.02 21.32
C GLU A 10 2.58 -14.32 19.84
N LEU A 11 3.17 -13.36 19.12
CA LEU A 11 3.63 -13.61 17.76
C LEU A 11 4.68 -14.73 17.79
N PRO A 12 4.50 -15.81 17.01
CA PRO A 12 5.47 -16.89 16.97
C PRO A 12 6.84 -16.34 16.58
N SER A 13 7.88 -16.80 17.26
CA SER A 13 9.25 -16.40 16.95
C SER A 13 9.60 -16.81 15.53
N PHE A 14 10.16 -15.87 14.76
CA PHE A 14 10.69 -16.20 13.44
C PHE A 14 11.84 -17.20 13.61
N PRO A 15 11.94 -18.23 12.74
CA PRO A 15 13.12 -19.07 12.72
C PRO A 15 14.35 -18.18 12.55
N THR A 16 15.39 -18.45 13.34
CA THR A 16 16.63 -17.64 13.38
C THR A 16 17.68 -18.14 12.39
N THR A 17 17.50 -19.34 11.85
CA THR A 17 18.41 -19.96 10.88
C THR A 17 17.60 -20.69 9.81
N GLY A 18 18.13 -20.73 8.58
CA GLY A 18 17.51 -21.43 7.45
C GLY A 18 17.54 -20.63 6.16
N ILE A 19 17.05 -21.23 5.07
CA ILE A 19 16.93 -20.52 3.79
C ILE A 19 15.71 -19.60 3.88
N TYR A 20 15.96 -18.30 4.00
CA TYR A 20 14.96 -17.27 3.84
C TYR A 20 14.73 -17.01 2.36
N SER A 21 13.46 -16.94 1.97
CA SER A 21 13.07 -16.56 0.63
C SER A 21 11.90 -15.60 0.70
N ARG A 22 12.05 -14.43 0.09
CA ARG A 22 11.00 -13.41 0.05
C ARG A 22 10.90 -12.73 -1.31
N ARG A 23 9.71 -12.24 -1.61
CA ARG A 23 9.41 -11.33 -2.72
C ARG A 23 8.38 -10.32 -2.22
N PHE A 24 8.34 -9.14 -2.81
CA PHE A 24 7.31 -8.15 -2.52
C PHE A 24 6.23 -8.25 -3.58
N ASP A 25 4.98 -8.14 -3.14
CA ASP A 25 3.79 -8.21 -3.98
C ASP A 25 3.10 -6.86 -3.95
N PHE A 26 3.04 -6.21 -5.11
CA PHE A 26 2.40 -4.93 -5.34
C PHE A 26 1.24 -5.06 -6.32
N GLY A 27 0.75 -6.28 -6.58
CA GLY A 27 -0.28 -6.55 -7.59
C GLY A 27 -1.61 -5.84 -7.33
N GLN A 28 -1.87 -5.42 -6.09
CA GLN A 28 -3.06 -4.63 -5.74
C GLN A 28 -2.86 -3.11 -5.90
N LEU A 29 -1.62 -2.64 -6.04
CA LEU A 29 -1.32 -1.21 -6.18
C LEU A 29 -1.38 -0.73 -7.63
N PHE A 30 -1.18 -1.65 -8.59
CA PHE A 30 -1.05 -1.32 -10.00
C PHE A 30 -2.04 -2.10 -10.83
N ASP A 31 -2.72 -1.39 -11.75
CA ASP A 31 -3.53 -2.05 -12.76
C ASP A 31 -2.65 -2.78 -13.80
N LEU A 32 -3.29 -3.66 -14.58
CA LEU A 32 -2.61 -4.48 -15.58
C LEU A 32 -1.92 -3.62 -16.66
N GLU A 33 -2.48 -2.47 -17.01
CA GLU A 33 -1.90 -1.59 -18.03
C GLU A 33 -0.64 -0.91 -17.51
N ALA A 34 -0.61 -0.49 -16.25
CA ALA A 34 0.56 0.03 -15.57
C ALA A 34 1.66 -1.04 -15.47
N LEU A 35 1.32 -2.28 -15.12
CA LEU A 35 2.27 -3.40 -15.10
C LEU A 35 2.85 -3.68 -16.48
N LYS A 36 2.03 -3.66 -17.54
CA LYS A 36 2.50 -3.81 -18.93
C LYS A 36 3.43 -2.70 -19.39
N ARG A 37 3.29 -1.47 -18.86
CA ARG A 37 4.22 -0.36 -19.11
C ARG A 37 5.59 -0.57 -18.47
N GLY A 38 5.74 -1.56 -17.59
CA GLY A 38 7.01 -1.93 -16.99
C GLY A 38 7.39 -1.06 -15.80
N ILE A 39 6.76 -1.31 -14.65
CA ILE A 39 7.06 -0.61 -13.40
C ILE A 39 8.41 -1.08 -12.84
N LYS A 40 9.35 -0.16 -12.74
CA LYS A 40 10.68 -0.37 -12.20
C LYS A 40 10.64 -0.38 -10.67
N TYR A 41 11.43 -1.27 -10.10
CA TYR A 41 11.68 -1.30 -8.66
C TYR A 41 13.18 -1.43 -8.38
N LYS A 42 13.56 -1.11 -7.15
CA LYS A 42 14.87 -1.37 -6.57
C LYS A 42 14.71 -2.14 -5.26
N LEU A 43 15.42 -3.25 -5.15
CA LEU A 43 15.59 -3.98 -3.89
C LEU A 43 16.91 -3.56 -3.27
N ILE A 44 16.88 -3.17 -2.01
CA ILE A 44 18.05 -2.78 -1.22
C ILE A 44 18.16 -3.77 -0.07
N ASN A 45 19.27 -4.49 -0.01
CA ASN A 45 19.60 -5.35 1.12
C ASN A 45 20.58 -4.59 2.02
N HIS A 46 20.07 -4.05 3.12
CA HIS A 46 20.84 -3.28 4.10
C HIS A 46 21.84 -4.17 4.84
N SER A 47 21.47 -5.41 5.13
CA SER A 47 22.35 -6.38 5.81
C SER A 47 23.58 -6.75 4.98
N LYS A 48 23.47 -6.77 3.65
CA LYS A 48 24.56 -7.14 2.72
C LYS A 48 25.16 -5.95 1.99
N ASN A 49 24.63 -4.74 2.21
CA ASN A 49 24.99 -3.52 1.47
C ASN A 49 24.97 -3.73 -0.06
N THR A 50 23.92 -4.37 -0.56
CA THR A 50 23.73 -4.63 -2.00
C THR A 50 22.41 -4.06 -2.48
N SER A 51 22.32 -3.77 -3.78
CA SER A 51 21.03 -3.43 -4.39
C SER A 51 20.89 -3.99 -5.79
N THR A 52 19.66 -4.20 -6.21
CA THR A 52 19.32 -4.72 -7.55
C THR A 52 18.08 -4.02 -8.04
N THR A 53 18.07 -3.63 -9.31
CA THR A 53 16.91 -3.08 -9.99
C THR A 53 16.24 -4.12 -10.86
N GLY A 54 14.93 -3.99 -11.04
CA GLY A 54 14.15 -4.88 -11.89
C GLY A 54 12.85 -4.23 -12.33
N ILE A 55 12.03 -4.99 -13.04
CA ILE A 55 10.68 -4.62 -13.47
C ILE A 55 9.71 -5.60 -12.81
N LEU A 56 8.61 -5.09 -12.26
CA LEU A 56 7.56 -5.92 -11.69
C LEU A 56 7.02 -6.90 -12.74
N ASP A 57 6.73 -8.13 -12.34
CA ASP A 57 6.12 -9.10 -13.25
C ASP A 57 4.65 -8.76 -13.55
N GLU A 58 4.01 -9.56 -14.40
CA GLU A 58 2.60 -9.39 -14.80
C GLU A 58 1.61 -9.44 -13.62
N LEU A 59 2.05 -9.91 -12.46
CA LEU A 59 1.26 -9.96 -11.23
C LEU A 59 1.72 -8.91 -10.21
N GLY A 60 2.57 -7.96 -10.60
CA GLY A 60 3.03 -6.87 -9.74
C GLY A 60 4.09 -7.28 -8.72
N ARG A 61 4.88 -8.32 -8.99
CA ARG A 61 5.80 -8.89 -8.00
C ARG A 61 7.25 -8.62 -8.34
N THR A 62 8.08 -8.47 -7.31
CA THR A 62 9.53 -8.41 -7.47
C THR A 62 10.13 -9.79 -7.75
N ALA A 63 11.36 -9.81 -8.24
CA ALA A 63 12.19 -11.00 -8.21
C ALA A 63 12.34 -11.51 -6.76
N ARG A 64 12.50 -12.83 -6.64
CA ARG A 64 12.65 -13.52 -5.36
C ARG A 64 14.08 -13.34 -4.85
N VAL A 65 14.21 -12.89 -3.62
CA VAL A 65 15.48 -12.77 -2.90
C VAL A 65 15.64 -13.97 -1.99
N PHE A 66 16.84 -14.54 -1.98
CA PHE A 66 17.22 -15.64 -1.10
C PHE A 66 18.33 -15.20 -0.15
N GLY A 67 18.28 -15.69 1.09
CA GLY A 67 19.30 -15.46 2.11
C GLY A 67 19.37 -16.65 3.06
N ASN A 68 20.52 -16.84 3.70
CA ASN A 68 20.70 -17.85 4.74
C ASN A 68 20.52 -17.27 6.15
N ASP A 69 20.35 -15.94 6.23
CA ASP A 69 20.26 -15.15 7.44
C ASP A 69 19.06 -14.19 7.35
N LYS A 70 18.67 -13.63 8.50
CA LYS A 70 17.65 -12.58 8.57
C LYS A 70 18.16 -11.29 7.93
N ASP A 71 17.91 -11.14 6.64
CA ASP A 71 18.22 -9.92 5.91
C ASP A 71 17.15 -8.83 6.11
N GLU A 72 17.60 -7.59 6.25
CA GLU A 72 16.80 -6.37 6.14
C GLU A 72 16.75 -5.95 4.67
N ILE A 73 15.58 -6.13 4.06
CA ILE A 73 15.34 -5.84 2.64
C ILE A 73 14.28 -4.76 2.53
N GLU A 74 14.60 -3.71 1.78
CA GLU A 74 13.69 -2.64 1.39
C GLU A 74 13.37 -2.76 -0.12
N ALA A 75 12.11 -2.52 -0.47
CA ALA A 75 11.67 -2.44 -1.86
C ALA A 75 11.17 -1.02 -2.15
N VAL A 76 11.79 -0.39 -3.15
CA VAL A 76 11.47 0.97 -3.61
C VAL A 76 10.85 0.87 -4.99
N ILE A 77 9.65 1.42 -5.17
CA ILE A 77 9.03 1.58 -6.49
C ILE A 77 9.54 2.86 -7.13
N MET A 78 9.99 2.77 -8.38
CA MET A 78 10.59 3.89 -9.12
C MET A 78 9.71 4.40 -10.27
N GLY A 79 8.52 3.83 -10.49
CA GLY A 79 7.64 4.19 -11.61
C GLY A 79 8.07 3.55 -12.93
N HIS A 80 7.79 4.17 -14.06
CA HIS A 80 8.22 3.69 -15.39
C HIS A 80 8.83 4.84 -16.22
N ASP A 81 9.50 4.52 -17.34
CA ASP A 81 10.29 5.50 -18.12
C ASP A 81 9.52 6.67 -18.75
N ASN A 82 8.19 6.67 -18.65
CA ASN A 82 7.32 7.70 -19.21
C ASN A 82 6.46 8.41 -18.13
N SER A 83 6.77 8.23 -16.84
CA SER A 83 6.02 8.88 -15.76
C SER A 83 6.81 10.04 -15.19
N ASP A 84 6.50 11.26 -15.63
CA ASP A 84 6.76 12.49 -14.85
C ASP A 84 5.89 12.52 -13.57
N GLU A 85 4.94 11.59 -13.44
CA GLU A 85 4.02 11.45 -12.32
C GLU A 85 4.43 10.28 -11.43
N LEU A 86 5.04 10.59 -10.28
CA LEU A 86 4.97 9.69 -9.13
C LEU A 86 3.51 9.64 -8.69
N ILE A 87 2.79 8.58 -9.04
CA ILE A 87 1.40 8.41 -8.61
C ILE A 87 1.41 8.13 -7.11
N MET A 88 0.96 9.10 -6.32
CA MET A 88 0.73 8.95 -4.89
C MET A 88 -0.59 8.20 -4.69
N TYR A 89 -0.50 6.97 -4.18
CA TYR A 89 -1.68 6.24 -3.72
C TYR A 89 -1.89 6.57 -2.24
N GLU A 90 -2.90 7.39 -1.94
CA GLU A 90 -3.41 7.49 -0.58
C GLU A 90 -4.29 6.26 -0.32
N ILE A 91 -3.75 5.29 0.41
CA ILE A 91 -4.57 4.21 0.97
C ILE A 91 -5.26 4.82 2.18
N GLN A 92 -6.53 5.22 2.03
CA GLN A 92 -7.38 5.53 3.17
C GLN A 92 -7.55 4.24 3.99
N ASN A 93 -6.74 4.09 5.04
CA ASN A 93 -7.08 3.17 6.12
C ASN A 93 -8.26 3.80 6.86
N ASP A 94 -9.47 3.44 6.46
CA ASP A 94 -10.65 3.63 7.31
C ASP A 94 -10.44 2.79 8.57
N PHE A 95 -9.84 3.38 9.59
CA PHE A 95 -9.78 2.83 10.95
C PHE A 95 -11.18 2.64 11.58
N ASN A 96 -12.24 3.02 10.86
CA ASN A 96 -13.63 2.76 11.23
C ASN A 96 -14.22 1.49 10.61
N ALA A 97 -13.50 0.75 9.77
CA ALA A 97 -13.98 -0.55 9.26
C ALA A 97 -13.67 -1.68 10.27
N THR A 98 -14.13 -1.53 11.51
CA THR A 98 -14.53 -2.71 12.28
C THR A 98 -15.88 -3.12 11.73
N ASN A 99 -15.91 -4.20 10.96
CA ASN A 99 -17.14 -4.98 10.79
C ASN A 99 -17.52 -5.51 12.17
N LEU A 100 -18.36 -4.74 12.86
CA LEU A 100 -19.29 -5.21 13.86
C LEU A 100 -20.50 -5.78 13.10
N ASP A 101 -20.27 -6.81 12.29
CA ASP A 101 -21.33 -7.66 11.71
C ASP A 101 -21.86 -8.63 12.79
N ASP A 102 -22.23 -8.06 13.94
CA ASP A 102 -23.12 -8.66 14.93
C ASP A 102 -24.25 -7.69 15.33
N VAL A 103 -24.57 -6.74 14.46
CA VAL A 103 -25.87 -6.06 14.50
C VAL A 103 -26.69 -6.53 13.32
N VAL A 104 -27.40 -7.64 13.54
CA VAL A 104 -28.54 -8.05 12.71
C VAL A 104 -29.56 -6.92 12.74
N CYS A 105 -29.63 -6.11 11.68
CA CYS A 105 -30.75 -5.21 11.46
C CYS A 105 -31.79 -5.94 10.58
N CYS A 106 -32.88 -6.36 11.19
CA CYS A 106 -34.02 -7.02 10.53
C CYS A 106 -34.85 -6.05 9.66
N ALA A 107 -34.29 -5.43 8.62
CA ALA A 107 -35.03 -4.93 7.45
C ALA A 107 -34.16 -4.03 6.57
N CYS A 108 -33.44 -4.58 5.59
CA CYS A 108 -33.46 -4.08 4.20
C CYS A 108 -32.47 -4.86 3.33
N GLU A 109 -32.92 -5.14 2.10
CA GLU A 109 -32.25 -5.99 1.12
C GLU A 109 -31.07 -5.28 0.46
N SER A 110 -30.11 -6.10 0.04
CA SER A 110 -28.83 -5.82 -0.64
C SER A 110 -28.89 -4.79 -1.77
N GLU A 111 -27.84 -3.95 -1.94
CA GLU A 111 -27.35 -3.51 -3.27
C GLU A 111 -25.83 -3.23 -3.29
N SER A 112 -25.21 -3.49 -4.44
CA SER A 112 -23.77 -3.46 -4.74
C SER A 112 -23.21 -2.03 -4.92
N LEU A 113 -22.03 -1.74 -4.34
CA LEU A 113 -21.36 -0.44 -4.50
C LEU A 113 -20.41 -0.46 -5.71
N GLU A 114 -20.65 0.44 -6.68
CA GLU A 114 -19.74 0.75 -7.81
C GLU A 114 -18.75 1.87 -7.42
N LEU A 115 -17.47 1.67 -7.73
CA LEU A 115 -16.40 2.68 -7.58
C LEU A 115 -16.30 3.56 -8.84
N LYS A 116 -16.16 4.89 -8.68
CA LYS A 116 -15.93 5.83 -9.79
C LYS A 116 -14.61 6.61 -9.62
N PRO A 117 -13.89 6.88 -10.72
CA PRO A 117 -12.68 7.70 -10.71
C PRO A 117 -12.99 9.18 -10.47
N ILE A 118 -12.08 9.89 -9.79
CA ILE A 118 -12.18 11.32 -9.49
C ILE A 118 -11.69 12.12 -10.70
N ASP A 119 -12.49 13.10 -11.14
CA ASP A 119 -12.12 14.05 -12.21
C ASP A 119 -11.24 15.17 -11.62
N ASN A 120 -10.10 15.44 -12.26
CA ASN A 120 -9.10 16.44 -11.83
C ASN A 120 -9.49 17.88 -12.21
N ASN A 121 -10.75 18.15 -12.52
CA ASN A 121 -11.20 19.51 -12.82
C ASN A 121 -11.50 20.29 -11.52
N LEU A 122 -10.47 20.48 -10.70
CA LEU A 122 -10.51 21.43 -9.60
C LEU A 122 -10.35 22.82 -10.23
N ASN A 123 -11.43 23.59 -10.22
CA ASN A 123 -11.45 24.96 -10.71
C ASN A 123 -10.56 25.80 -9.77
N THR A 124 -9.28 25.99 -10.10
CA THR A 124 -8.27 26.67 -9.26
C THR A 124 -8.40 28.21 -9.27
N GLU A 125 -9.61 28.72 -9.38
CA GLU A 125 -9.90 30.16 -9.29
C GLU A 125 -10.39 30.56 -7.88
N ASP A 126 -10.24 29.68 -6.89
CA ASP A 126 -10.46 30.06 -5.49
C ASP A 126 -9.24 30.85 -4.98
N SER A 127 -9.48 32.14 -4.80
CA SER A 127 -8.52 33.18 -4.46
C SER A 127 -7.81 32.90 -3.13
N LEU A 128 -6.68 32.19 -3.20
CA LEU A 128 -5.71 32.02 -2.09
C LEU A 128 -5.28 33.36 -1.45
N GLY A 129 -5.46 34.46 -2.17
CA GLY A 129 -5.17 35.81 -1.67
C GLY A 129 -6.22 36.33 -0.67
N GLU A 130 -7.47 35.90 -0.75
CA GLU A 130 -8.50 36.26 0.23
C GLU A 130 -8.26 35.54 1.55
N ASP A 131 -8.00 34.23 1.50
CA ASP A 131 -7.64 33.43 2.67
C ASP A 131 -6.42 33.99 3.42
N TYR A 132 -5.38 34.43 2.68
CA TYR A 132 -4.19 35.01 3.29
C TYR A 132 -4.49 36.29 4.10
N ASN A 133 -5.44 37.11 3.64
CA ASN A 133 -5.78 38.38 4.29
C ASN A 133 -6.73 38.21 5.49
N ASP A 134 -7.51 37.12 5.52
CA ASP A 134 -8.39 36.79 6.65
C ASP A 134 -7.63 36.31 7.91
N PHE A 135 -6.35 35.93 7.78
CA PHE A 135 -5.48 35.65 8.93
C PHE A 135 -5.02 36.91 9.70
N GLY A 136 -5.52 38.10 9.33
CA GLY A 136 -5.50 39.30 10.17
C GLY A 136 -4.14 39.99 10.28
N ASN A 137 -3.74 40.69 9.20
CA ASN A 137 -2.71 41.73 9.28
C ASN A 137 -3.26 43.03 9.91
#